data_AF-A0A7S0HUT8-F1
#
_entry.id   AF-A0A7S0HUT8-F1
#
_cell.length_a   1.000
_cell.length_b   1.000
_cell.length_c   1.000
_cell.angle_alpha   90.00
_cell.angle_beta   90.00
_cell.angle_gamma   90.00
#
_symmetry.space_group_name_H-M   'P 1'
#
loop_
_entity.id
_entity.type
_entity.pdbx_description
1 polymer ?
#
loop_
_entity_poly.entity_id
_entity_poly.type
_entity_poly.pdbx_seq_one_letter_code
_entity_poly.pdbx_strand_id
1 'polypeptide(L)'
;ICKNTADNIGSAEVLLNNGAGFFSQVIPLGGSNASTNAVALGDVNGDGKLDIIVARAGAANDLYLNNGSAGFTRTILPGGSGTTTALAVADVDGDGDLDLICSTMGGNTLLLNEL
;
A
#
# COMPACT_ATOMS: atom_id res chain seq x y z
N ILE A 1 0.88 11.12 6.36
CA ILE A 1 0.01 10.22 7.16
C ILE A 1 -1.16 9.87 6.26
N CYS A 2 -1.31 8.61 5.87
CA CYS A 2 -2.49 8.19 5.12
C CYS A 2 -3.66 8.10 6.12
N LYS A 3 -4.77 8.80 5.85
CA LYS A 3 -5.99 8.64 6.64
C LYS A 3 -6.96 7.77 5.84
N ASN A 4 -7.55 6.79 6.50
CA ASN A 4 -8.74 6.10 6.02
C ASN A 4 -9.94 6.94 6.48
N THR A 5 -10.49 7.76 5.59
CA THR A 5 -11.67 8.59 5.87
C THR A 5 -12.91 7.75 5.55
N ALA A 6 -13.66 7.39 6.59
CA ALA A 6 -14.76 6.41 6.55
C ALA A 6 -16.01 6.85 5.75
N ASP A 7 -15.96 7.96 5.01
CA ASP A 7 -17.13 8.54 4.34
C ASP A 7 -17.09 8.45 2.79
N ASN A 8 -16.07 7.78 2.22
CA ASN A 8 -16.09 7.32 0.83
C ASN A 8 -15.73 5.85 0.82
N ILE A 9 -16.75 4.98 0.70
CA ILE A 9 -16.66 3.52 0.51
C ILE A 9 -15.36 3.07 -0.17
N GLY A 10 -14.33 2.82 0.65
CA GLY A 10 -13.17 1.99 0.34
C GLY A 10 -11.88 2.61 -0.21
N SER A 11 -11.78 3.92 -0.45
CA SER A 11 -10.57 4.50 -1.04
C SER A 11 -9.58 5.01 0.02
N ALA A 12 -8.30 4.62 -0.10
CA ALA A 12 -7.22 5.23 0.68
C ALA A 12 -6.90 6.63 0.14
N GLU A 13 -6.43 7.53 1.01
CA GLU A 13 -5.99 8.88 0.64
C GLU A 13 -4.63 9.20 1.28
N VAL A 14 -3.77 9.89 0.51
CA VAL A 14 -2.51 10.44 1.02
C VAL A 14 -2.72 11.90 1.40
N LEU A 15 -2.43 12.22 2.66
CA LEU A 15 -2.40 13.59 3.15
C LEU A 15 -0.96 14.05 3.31
N LEU A 16 -0.56 15.05 2.52
CA LEU A 16 0.78 15.62 2.56
C LEU A 16 0.86 16.74 3.58
N ASN A 17 1.85 16.65 4.47
CA ASN A 17 2.16 17.68 5.46
C ASN A 17 2.95 18.80 4.80
N ASN A 18 2.59 20.05 5.08
CA ASN A 18 3.29 21.24 4.61
C ASN A 18 4.54 21.63 5.43
N GLY A 19 4.98 20.76 6.36
CA GLY A 19 6.12 20.99 7.24
C GLY A 19 5.80 21.84 8.48
N ALA A 20 4.63 22.48 8.54
CA ALA A 20 4.14 23.24 9.69
C ALA A 20 3.11 22.46 10.52
N GLY A 21 2.96 21.16 10.27
CA GLY A 21 1.99 20.30 10.95
C GLY A 21 0.58 20.35 10.35
N PHE A 22 0.40 21.02 9.21
CA PHE A 22 -0.88 21.06 8.50
C PHE A 22 -0.85 20.15 7.28
N PHE A 23 -1.96 19.46 7.03
CA PHE A 23 -2.14 18.61 5.87
C PHE A 23 -2.95 19.35 4.81
N SER A 24 -2.27 19.94 3.83
CA SER A 24 -2.88 20.87 2.87
C SER A 24 -3.20 20.27 1.50
N GLN A 25 -2.71 19.07 1.21
CA GLN A 25 -2.95 18.38 -0.05
C GLN A 25 -3.44 16.96 0.21
N VAL A 26 -4.52 16.60 -0.47
CA VAL A 26 -5.14 15.26 -0.43
C VAL A 26 -5.00 14.63 -1.82
N ILE A 27 -4.45 13.43 -1.86
CA ILE A 27 -4.30 12.66 -3.09
C ILE A 27 -5.08 11.35 -2.92
N PRO A 28 -6.19 11.16 -3.67
CA PRO A 28 -6.94 9.92 -3.59
C PRO A 28 -6.16 8.78 -4.27
N LEU A 29 -6.01 7.67 -3.57
CA LEU A 29 -5.47 6.43 -4.12
C LEU A 29 -6.61 5.61 -4.73
N GLY A 30 -6.98 5.96 -5.96
CA GLY A 30 -8.02 5.25 -6.72
C GLY A 30 -7.59 3.84 -7.13
N GLY A 31 -8.54 2.93 -7.37
CA GLY A 31 -8.20 1.62 -7.92
C GLY A 31 -9.29 0.56 -7.91
N SER A 32 -10.22 0.59 -6.96
CA SER A 32 -11.35 -0.35 -6.92
C SER A 32 -12.47 0.15 -6.03
N ASN A 33 -13.66 -0.42 -6.23
CA ASN A 33 -14.81 -0.35 -5.33
C ASN A 33 -14.63 -1.22 -4.06
N ALA A 34 -13.43 -1.76 -3.82
CA ALA A 34 -13.12 -2.61 -2.69
C ALA A 34 -12.59 -1.80 -1.52
N SER A 35 -13.01 -2.19 -0.32
CA SER A 35 -12.63 -1.50 0.92
C SER A 35 -11.14 -1.65 1.22
N THR A 36 -10.51 -0.56 1.65
CA THR A 36 -9.14 -0.58 2.17
C THR A 36 -9.15 -1.08 3.61
N ASN A 37 -8.42 -2.17 3.88
CA ASN A 37 -8.31 -2.76 5.21
C ASN A 37 -7.03 -2.36 5.95
N ALA A 38 -5.91 -2.28 5.25
CA ALA A 38 -4.62 -1.93 5.83
C ALA A 38 -3.74 -1.21 4.80
N VAL A 39 -2.72 -0.50 5.30
CA VAL A 39 -1.70 0.18 4.48
C VAL A 39 -0.33 -0.12 5.07
N ALA A 40 0.65 -0.38 4.22
CA ALA A 40 2.06 -0.45 4.57
C ALA A 40 2.88 0.51 3.71
N LEU A 41 4.04 0.92 4.21
CA LEU A 41 4.97 1.82 3.54
C LEU A 41 6.35 1.17 3.48
N GLY A 42 7.04 1.34 2.36
CA GLY A 42 8.40 0.84 2.13
C GLY A 42 8.95 1.40 0.82
N ASP A 43 10.26 1.47 0.68
CA ASP A 43 10.93 1.78 -0.59
C ASP A 43 11.03 0.47 -1.40
N VAL A 44 9.97 0.14 -2.13
CA VAL A 44 9.80 -1.20 -2.74
C VAL A 44 10.61 -1.33 -4.02
N ASN A 45 10.94 -0.21 -4.67
CA ASN A 45 11.71 -0.18 -5.92
C ASN A 45 13.16 0.32 -5.73
N GLY A 46 13.59 0.59 -4.49
CA GLY A 46 14.94 1.01 -4.15
C GLY A 46 15.31 2.42 -4.65
N ASP A 47 14.34 3.30 -4.90
CA ASP A 47 14.58 4.64 -5.43
C ASP A 47 14.79 5.72 -4.35
N GLY A 48 14.76 5.31 -3.08
CA GLY A 48 14.93 6.16 -1.91
C GLY A 48 13.64 6.87 -1.47
N LYS A 49 12.49 6.53 -2.05
CA LYS A 49 11.20 7.16 -1.71
C LYS A 49 10.25 6.10 -1.16
N LEU A 50 9.46 6.51 -0.17
CA LEU A 50 8.43 5.63 0.37
C LEU A 50 7.29 5.45 -0.63
N ASP A 51 7.08 4.19 -1.00
CA ASP A 51 5.93 3.69 -1.74
C ASP A 51 4.81 3.26 -0.77
N ILE A 52 3.63 2.98 -1.34
CA ILE A 52 2.44 2.64 -0.55
C ILE A 52 1.86 1.31 -1.03
N ILE A 53 1.67 0.38 -0.11
CA ILE A 53 0.92 -0.86 -0.36
C ILE A 53 -0.45 -0.77 0.34
N VAL A 54 -1.52 -1.07 -0.39
CA VAL A 54 -2.90 -1.00 0.11
C VAL A 54 -3.51 -2.40 0.08
N ALA A 55 -3.89 -2.90 1.26
CA ALA A 55 -4.63 -4.14 1.41
C ALA A 55 -6.11 -3.91 1.13
N ARG A 56 -6.69 -4.78 0.30
CA ARG A 56 -8.09 -4.70 -0.10
C ARG A 56 -8.93 -5.84 0.48
N ALA A 57 -10.20 -5.55 0.71
CA ALA A 57 -11.21 -6.55 1.05
C ALA A 57 -11.88 -7.10 -0.21
N GLY A 58 -11.70 -8.39 -0.50
CA GLY A 58 -12.33 -9.06 -1.64
C GLY A 58 -11.73 -8.69 -3.00
N ALA A 59 -10.53 -8.10 -3.01
CA ALA A 59 -9.81 -7.73 -4.23
C ALA A 59 -8.29 -7.87 -4.01
N ALA A 60 -7.53 -7.88 -5.10
CA ALA A 60 -6.09 -7.87 -5.04
C ALA A 60 -5.56 -6.59 -4.36
N ASN A 61 -4.41 -6.70 -3.70
CA ASN A 61 -3.73 -5.57 -3.07
C ASN A 61 -3.12 -4.65 -4.14
N ASP A 62 -2.98 -3.37 -3.82
CA ASP A 62 -2.38 -2.38 -4.72
C ASP A 62 -1.01 -1.95 -4.21
N LEU A 63 -0.08 -1.72 -5.14
CA LEU A 63 1.18 -1.02 -4.91
C LEU A 63 1.11 0.33 -5.64
N TYR A 64 1.47 1.40 -4.95
CA TYR A 64 1.58 2.75 -5.49
C TYR A 64 3.03 3.22 -5.37
N LEU A 65 3.74 3.22 -6.50
CA LEU A 65 5.11 3.71 -6.58
C LEU A 65 5.13 5.23 -6.58
N ASN A 66 5.85 5.82 -5.63
CA ASN A 66 5.92 7.25 -5.42
C ASN A 66 7.02 7.87 -6.26
N ASN A 67 6.69 8.86 -7.10
CA ASN A 67 7.70 9.53 -7.91
C ASN A 67 8.46 10.65 -7.17
N GLY A 68 8.07 10.98 -5.93
CA GLY A 68 8.69 12.02 -5.08
C GLY A 68 8.14 13.42 -5.31
N SER A 69 7.21 13.58 -6.26
CA SER A 69 6.58 14.86 -6.63
C SER A 69 5.07 14.77 -6.46
N ALA A 70 4.60 14.11 -5.40
CA ALA A 70 3.18 13.89 -5.12
C ALA A 70 2.43 13.12 -6.23
N GLY A 71 3.14 12.33 -7.05
CA GLY A 71 2.55 11.45 -8.07
C GLY A 71 2.80 9.98 -7.74
N PHE A 72 1.81 9.15 -8.06
CA PHE A 72 1.83 7.71 -7.79
C PHE A 72 1.51 6.90 -9.05
N THR A 73 2.30 5.87 -9.32
CA THR A 73 2.02 4.87 -10.36
C THR A 73 1.43 3.63 -9.68
N ARG A 74 0.20 3.26 -10.05
CA ARG A 74 -0.50 2.10 -9.47
C ARG A 74 -0.19 0.80 -10.22
N THR A 75 0.14 -0.24 -9.46
CA THR A 75 0.29 -1.63 -9.89
C THR A 75 -0.58 -2.54 -9.03
N ILE A 76 -1.18 -3.58 -9.62
CA ILE A 76 -1.94 -4.60 -8.87
C ILE A 76 -0.95 -5.70 -8.48
N LEU A 77 -0.88 -6.01 -7.19
CA LEU A 77 -0.02 -7.08 -6.70
C LEU A 77 -0.65 -8.46 -6.94
N PRO A 78 0.17 -9.50 -7.18
CA PRO A 78 -0.29 -10.88 -7.18
C PRO A 78 -0.81 -11.27 -5.79
N GLY A 79 -1.63 -12.34 -5.69
CA GLY A 79 -2.18 -12.80 -4.39
C GLY A 79 -3.69 -13.05 -4.34
N GLY A 80 -4.41 -12.88 -5.45
CA GLY A 80 -5.81 -13.27 -5.59
C GLY A 80 -6.83 -12.26 -5.02
N SER A 81 -8.11 -12.64 -5.00
CA SER A 81 -9.25 -11.81 -4.57
C SER A 81 -9.63 -12.00 -3.09
N GLY A 82 -8.70 -12.49 -2.26
CA GLY A 82 -8.93 -12.69 -0.84
C GLY A 82 -9.15 -11.37 -0.09
N THR A 83 -9.67 -11.45 1.14
CA THR A 83 -9.69 -10.30 2.04
C THR A 83 -8.38 -10.26 2.81
N THR A 84 -7.50 -9.34 2.45
CA THR A 84 -6.26 -9.08 3.18
C THR A 84 -6.58 -8.23 4.41
N THR A 85 -6.17 -8.68 5.59
CA THR A 85 -6.50 -8.05 6.88
C THR A 85 -5.32 -7.30 7.49
N ALA A 86 -4.08 -7.69 7.16
CA ALA A 86 -2.87 -6.99 7.59
C ALA A 86 -1.76 -7.15 6.55
N LEU A 87 -0.84 -6.19 6.57
CA LEU A 87 0.35 -6.13 5.75
C LEU A 87 1.58 -5.91 6.64
N ALA A 88 2.69 -6.51 6.27
CA ALA A 88 4.01 -6.15 6.75
C ALA A 88 5.00 -6.18 5.59
N VAL A 89 6.01 -5.33 5.65
CA VAL A 89 7.05 -5.20 4.62
C VAL A 89 8.41 -5.32 5.31
N ALA A 90 9.25 -6.22 4.82
CA ALA A 90 10.59 -6.46 5.35
C ALA A 90 11.41 -7.25 4.33
N ASP A 91 12.72 -7.10 4.34
CA ASP A 91 13.65 -8.02 3.68
C ASP A 91 13.71 -9.31 4.51
N VAL A 92 12.98 -10.35 4.08
CA VAL A 92 12.80 -11.58 4.87
C VAL A 92 13.85 -12.63 4.49
N ASP A 93 14.29 -12.66 3.24
CA ASP A 93 15.26 -13.63 2.74
C ASP A 93 16.72 -13.10 2.70
N GLY A 94 16.93 -11.82 2.94
CA GLY A 94 18.23 -11.18 3.07
C GLY A 94 18.87 -10.79 1.73
N ASP A 95 18.08 -10.63 0.67
CA ASP A 95 18.57 -10.23 -0.65
C ASP A 95 18.73 -8.71 -0.81
N GLY A 96 18.18 -7.94 0.13
CA GLY A 96 18.25 -6.48 0.17
C GLY A 96 17.04 -5.77 -0.43
N ASP A 97 16.08 -6.51 -0.97
CA ASP A 97 14.79 -6.03 -1.45
C ASP A 97 13.70 -6.24 -0.39
N LEU A 98 12.65 -5.42 -0.45
CA LEU A 98 11.55 -5.51 0.51
C LEU A 98 10.49 -6.53 0.05
N ASP A 99 10.30 -7.59 0.84
CA ASP A 99 9.22 -8.55 0.68
C ASP A 99 7.89 -8.08 1.27
N LEU A 100 6.79 -8.64 0.77
CA LEU A 100 5.45 -8.38 1.28
C LEU A 100 4.85 -9.59 1.98
N ILE A 101 4.55 -9.43 3.27
CA ILE A 101 3.82 -10.40 4.07
C ILE A 101 2.35 -9.97 4.18
N CYS A 102 1.42 -10.84 3.77
CA CYS A 102 -0.02 -10.60 3.83
C CYS A 102 -0.71 -11.62 4.74
N SER A 103 -1.55 -11.16 5.67
CA SER A 103 -2.53 -12.05 6.31
C SER A 103 -3.88 -11.95 5.61
N THR A 104 -4.47 -13.08 5.24
CA THR A 104 -5.82 -13.12 4.64
C THR A 104 -6.79 -13.91 5.51
N MET A 105 -8.09 -13.67 5.35
CA MET A 105 -9.12 -14.46 6.06
C MET A 105 -9.05 -15.97 5.78
N GLY A 106 -8.37 -16.40 4.72
CA GLY A 106 -8.17 -17.81 4.36
C GLY A 106 -6.80 -18.41 4.73
N GLY A 107 -5.92 -17.63 5.37
CA GLY A 107 -4.54 -18.02 5.68
C GLY A 107 -3.54 -16.90 5.38
N ASN A 108 -2.31 -17.04 5.87
CA ASN A 108 -1.23 -16.09 5.57
C ASN A 108 -0.58 -16.43 4.23
N THR A 109 -0.34 -15.42 3.41
CA THR A 109 0.37 -15.51 2.14
C THR A 109 1.63 -14.67 2.25
N LEU A 110 2.79 -15.28 1.98
CA LEU A 110 4.04 -14.55 1.79
C LEU A 110 4.26 -14.34 0.30
N LEU A 111 4.55 -13.11 -0.10
CA LEU A 111 4.99 -12.76 -1.44
C LEU A 111 6.45 -12.33 -1.34
N LEU A 112 7.33 -13.22 -1.82
CA LEU A 112 8.74 -12.91 -2.02
C LEU A 112 8.88 -12.11 -3.32
N ASN A 113 9.67 -11.05 -3.30
CA ASN A 113 10.03 -10.35 -4.53
C ASN A 113 11.21 -11.09 -5.18
N GLU A 114 10.98 -11.88 -6.24
CA GLU A 114 12.06 -12.66 -6.88
C GLU A 114 12.87 -11.85 -7.91
N LEU A 115 13.65 -10.84 -7.49
CA LEU A 115 14.64 -10.20 -8.39
C LEU A 115 16.01 -9.95 -7.74
#